data_AF-A0A7C1ABS0-F1
#
_entry.id   AF-A0A7C1ABS0-F1
#
_cell.length_a   1.000
_cell.length_b   1.000
_cell.length_c   1.000
_cell.angle_alpha   90.00
_cell.angle_beta   90.00
_cell.angle_gamma   90.00
#
_symmetry.space_group_name_H-M   'P 1'
#
loop_
_entity.id
_entity.type
_entity.pdbx_description
1 polymer ?
#
loop_
_entity_poly.entity_id
_entity_poly.type
_entity_poly.pdbx_seq_one_letter_code
_entity_poly.pdbx_strand_id
1 'polypeptide(L)'
;MPDGDNTDQPADQTPGPVPNSSASSRIAKLGAGERWLALGAAIVLADYVLFDLILGEYFFFTGTLLVAGFVLFAVWVHQDRPSASWPLPYEWLLRVLGFTAGFLGVLELLADLRFNVLDLPFDVFGGLFVYIGAFLMFWGARELKGSGGS
;
A
#
# COMPACT_ATOMS: atom_id res chain seq x y z
N MET A 1 55.63 38.99 3.36
CA MET A 1 55.37 38.98 1.91
C MET A 1 56.39 38.05 1.28
N PRO A 2 56.00 36.98 0.55
CA PRO A 2 54.66 36.58 0.07
C PRO A 2 54.05 35.45 0.94
N ASP A 3 52.76 35.42 1.28
CA ASP A 3 51.53 35.22 0.47
C ASP A 3 51.38 33.76 -0.01
N GLY A 4 50.87 32.92 0.88
CA GLY A 4 50.42 31.55 0.61
C GLY A 4 48.92 31.46 0.89
N ASP A 5 48.17 31.83 -0.13
CA ASP A 5 46.70 31.79 -0.22
C ASP A 5 46.20 30.34 -0.11
N ASN A 6 45.91 29.89 1.12
CA ASN A 6 45.11 28.67 1.35
C ASN A 6 43.65 29.08 1.41
N THR A 7 43.06 29.28 0.24
CA THR A 7 41.61 29.25 0.08
C THR A 7 41.16 27.81 0.27
N ASP A 8 40.73 27.49 1.50
CA ASP A 8 39.86 26.35 1.78
C ASP A 8 38.53 26.57 1.06
N GLN A 9 38.51 26.22 -0.23
CA GLN A 9 37.29 26.14 -1.01
C GLN A 9 36.50 24.94 -0.48
N PRO A 10 35.29 25.12 0.09
CA PRO A 10 34.43 23.98 0.38
C PRO A 10 34.15 23.34 -0.97
N ALA A 11 34.62 22.11 -1.17
CA ALA A 11 34.26 21.33 -2.33
C ALA A 11 32.73 21.35 -2.42
N ASP A 12 32.23 21.98 -3.49
CA ASP A 12 30.84 21.93 -3.89
C ASP A 12 30.46 20.45 -3.94
N GLN A 13 29.82 19.97 -2.87
CA GLN A 13 29.24 18.64 -2.83
C GLN A 13 28.12 18.70 -3.86
N THR A 14 28.41 18.21 -5.05
CA THR A 14 27.39 17.99 -6.08
C THR A 14 26.28 17.19 -5.39
N PRO A 15 25.03 17.70 -5.34
CA PRO A 15 23.96 16.99 -4.66
C PRO A 15 23.89 15.57 -5.21
N GLY A 16 24.16 14.58 -4.36
CA GLY A 16 24.04 13.19 -4.73
C GLY A 16 22.65 12.94 -5.32
N PRO A 17 22.52 12.03 -6.30
CA PRO A 17 21.25 11.79 -6.97
C PRO A 17 20.16 11.53 -5.92
N VAL A 18 19.15 12.40 -5.91
CA VAL A 18 18.00 12.32 -5.01
C VAL A 18 17.36 10.93 -5.20
N PRO A 19 17.01 10.18 -4.14
CA PRO A 19 16.63 8.75 -4.23
C PRO A 19 15.35 8.45 -5.03
N ASN A 20 14.68 9.48 -5.57
CA ASN A 20 13.37 9.42 -6.21
C ASN A 20 13.31 8.56 -7.48
N SER A 21 14.45 8.27 -8.14
CA SER A 21 14.44 7.42 -9.34
C SER A 21 14.16 5.94 -9.02
N SER A 22 14.56 5.48 -7.82
CA SER A 22 14.46 4.07 -7.45
C SER A 22 13.03 3.62 -7.17
N ALA A 23 12.25 4.40 -6.40
CA ALA A 23 10.86 4.08 -6.08
C ALA A 23 9.96 4.11 -7.32
N SER A 24 10.07 5.15 -8.16
CA SER A 24 9.34 5.24 -9.43
C SER A 24 9.67 4.08 -10.37
N SER A 25 10.93 3.64 -10.43
CA SER A 25 11.32 2.48 -11.24
C SER A 25 10.74 1.16 -10.73
N ARG A 26 10.58 1.00 -9.40
CA ARG A 26 9.96 -0.19 -8.79
C ARG A 26 8.47 -0.24 -9.07
N ILE A 27 7.76 0.87 -8.90
CA ILE A 27 6.32 0.97 -9.20
C ILE A 27 6.06 0.76 -10.70
N ALA A 28 6.93 1.28 -11.57
CA ALA A 28 6.82 1.10 -13.02
C ALA A 28 6.91 -0.37 -13.46
N LYS A 29 7.57 -1.23 -12.68
CA LYS A 29 7.67 -2.68 -12.95
C LYS A 29 6.43 -3.47 -12.56
N LEU A 30 5.56 -2.92 -11.72
CA LEU A 30 4.32 -3.58 -11.31
C LEU A 30 3.29 -3.57 -12.44
N GLY A 31 2.54 -4.67 -12.55
CA GLY A 31 1.36 -4.76 -13.40
C GLY A 31 0.25 -3.82 -12.92
N ALA A 32 -0.68 -3.47 -13.81
CA ALA A 32 -1.79 -2.56 -13.46
C ALA A 32 -2.61 -3.06 -12.25
N GLY A 33 -2.93 -4.36 -12.19
CA GLY A 33 -3.65 -4.96 -11.06
C GLY A 33 -2.88 -4.90 -9.73
N GLU A 34 -1.56 -5.14 -9.76
CA GLU A 34 -0.69 -5.03 -8.58
C GLU A 34 -0.61 -3.61 -8.05
N ARG A 35 -0.58 -2.61 -8.93
CA ARG A 35 -0.57 -1.20 -8.52
C ARG A 35 -1.86 -0.82 -7.80
N TRP A 36 -3.01 -1.26 -8.31
CA TRP A 36 -4.29 -1.01 -7.65
C TRP A 36 -4.39 -1.72 -6.30
N LEU A 37 -3.90 -2.96 -6.22
CA LEU A 37 -3.79 -3.72 -4.97
C LEU A 37 -2.91 -3.02 -3.94
N ALA A 38 -1.69 -2.65 -4.34
CA ALA A 38 -0.75 -1.96 -3.47
C ALA A 38 -1.26 -0.58 -3.03
N LEU A 39 -1.91 0.17 -3.93
CA LEU A 39 -2.52 1.45 -3.61
C LEU A 39 -3.66 1.30 -2.60
N GLY A 40 -4.58 0.37 -2.84
CA GLY A 40 -5.68 0.11 -1.91
C GLY A 40 -5.18 -0.32 -0.54
N ALA A 41 -4.20 -1.23 -0.49
CA ALA A 41 -3.59 -1.66 0.75
C ALA A 41 -2.85 -0.54 1.48
N ALA A 42 -2.15 0.36 0.75
CA ALA A 42 -1.49 1.52 1.33
C ALA A 42 -2.51 2.52 1.90
N ILE A 43 -3.65 2.72 1.24
CA ILE A 43 -4.75 3.57 1.75
C ILE A 43 -5.28 3.01 3.06
N VAL A 44 -5.60 1.70 3.11
CA VAL A 44 -6.07 1.06 4.36
C VAL A 44 -5.07 1.21 5.49
N LEU A 45 -3.78 1.00 5.21
CA LEU A 45 -2.72 1.12 6.23
C LEU A 45 -2.55 2.57 6.71
N ALA A 46 -2.59 3.53 5.78
CA ALA A 46 -2.49 4.96 6.10
C ALA A 46 -3.70 5.43 6.92
N ASP A 47 -4.90 4.95 6.57
CA ASP A 47 -6.12 5.27 7.28
C ASP A 47 -6.08 4.75 8.73
N TYR A 48 -5.65 3.50 8.94
CA TYR A 48 -5.41 2.94 10.28
C TYR A 48 -4.44 3.79 11.11
N VAL A 49 -3.30 4.19 10.52
CA VAL A 49 -2.32 5.02 11.23
C VAL A 49 -2.92 6.38 11.59
N LEU A 50 -3.70 6.99 10.70
CA LEU A 50 -4.23 8.32 10.91
C LEU A 50 -5.42 8.33 11.88
N PHE A 51 -6.43 7.51 11.65
CA PHE A 51 -7.71 7.58 12.36
C PHE A 51 -7.76 6.72 13.62
N ASP A 52 -7.11 5.56 13.62
CA ASP A 52 -7.06 4.69 14.81
C ASP A 52 -5.85 5.09 15.69
N LEU A 53 -4.63 5.03 15.15
CA LEU A 53 -3.43 5.19 15.98
C LEU A 53 -3.15 6.62 16.44
N ILE A 54 -3.38 7.62 15.57
CA ILE A 54 -3.08 9.03 15.88
C ILE A 54 -4.30 9.74 16.49
N LEU A 55 -5.47 9.60 15.86
CA LEU A 55 -6.69 10.29 16.32
C LEU A 55 -7.44 9.50 17.41
N GLY A 56 -7.36 8.17 17.43
CA GLY A 56 -8.04 7.34 18.44
C GLY A 56 -9.55 7.26 18.26
N GLU A 57 -10.06 7.58 17.07
CA GLU A 57 -11.50 7.79 16.82
C GLU A 57 -12.17 6.56 16.19
N TYR A 58 -11.45 5.77 15.39
CA TYR A 58 -12.06 4.70 14.59
C TYR A 58 -11.44 3.32 14.85
N PHE A 59 -12.23 2.41 15.45
CA PHE A 59 -11.80 1.03 15.71
C PHE A 59 -11.83 0.21 14.41
N PHE A 60 -10.65 -0.15 13.92
CA PHE A 60 -10.50 -0.94 12.70
C PHE A 60 -10.79 -2.43 12.92
N PHE A 61 -11.52 -3.03 11.98
CA PHE A 61 -11.59 -4.49 11.91
C PHE A 61 -10.23 -5.06 11.48
N THR A 62 -9.63 -5.86 12.35
CA THR A 62 -8.26 -6.37 12.20
C THR A 62 -8.07 -7.21 10.93
N GLY A 63 -9.14 -7.81 10.39
CA GLY A 63 -9.09 -8.65 9.19
C GLY A 63 -8.63 -7.91 7.93
N THR A 64 -9.27 -6.80 7.56
CA THR A 64 -8.91 -6.04 6.34
C THR A 64 -7.51 -5.44 6.46
N LEU A 65 -7.14 -4.96 7.65
CA LEU A 65 -5.79 -4.46 7.92
C LEU A 65 -4.71 -5.54 7.71
N LEU A 66 -4.94 -6.75 8.22
CA LEU A 66 -4.00 -7.87 8.02
C LEU A 66 -3.87 -8.22 6.54
N VAL A 67 -4.99 -8.28 5.80
CA VAL A 67 -4.96 -8.57 4.36
C VAL A 67 -4.20 -7.49 3.59
N ALA A 68 -4.41 -6.20 3.92
CA ALA A 68 -3.65 -5.09 3.35
C ALA A 68 -2.14 -5.23 3.64
N GLY A 69 -1.76 -5.54 4.88
CA GLY A 69 -0.38 -5.80 5.26
C GLY A 69 0.24 -6.95 4.47
N PHE A 70 -0.49 -8.07 4.30
CA PHE A 70 -0.03 -9.20 3.49
C PHE A 70 0.13 -8.86 2.01
N VAL A 71 -0.76 -8.06 1.43
CA VAL A 71 -0.62 -7.60 0.04
C VAL A 71 0.64 -6.76 -0.13
N LEU A 72 0.87 -5.77 0.74
CA LEU A 72 2.07 -4.94 0.68
C LEU A 72 3.34 -5.77 0.88
N PHE A 73 3.32 -6.70 1.82
CA PHE A 73 4.43 -7.63 2.04
C PHE A 73 4.70 -8.50 0.80
N ALA A 74 3.66 -9.07 0.19
CA ALA A 74 3.80 -9.90 -1.00
C ALA A 74 4.39 -9.12 -2.18
N VAL A 75 3.88 -7.91 -2.41
CA VAL A 75 4.40 -7.00 -3.45
C VAL A 75 5.86 -6.63 -3.18
N TRP A 76 6.19 -6.30 -1.92
CA TRP A 76 7.56 -5.96 -1.52
C TRP A 76 8.52 -7.13 -1.74
N VAL A 77 8.18 -8.33 -1.28
CA VAL A 77 9.02 -9.54 -1.48
C VAL A 77 9.17 -9.85 -2.97
N HIS A 78 8.10 -9.73 -3.77
CA HIS A 78 8.18 -9.99 -5.20
C HIS A 78 9.14 -9.02 -5.92
N GLN A 79 9.16 -7.76 -5.51
CA GLN A 79 10.08 -6.75 -6.06
C GLN A 79 11.53 -6.93 -5.59
N ASP A 80 11.74 -7.23 -4.31
CA ASP A 80 13.08 -7.26 -3.70
C ASP A 80 13.77 -8.62 -3.85
N ARG A 81 12.97 -9.69 -3.98
CA ARG A 81 13.43 -11.08 -4.15
C ARG A 81 12.66 -11.77 -5.28
N PRO A 82 12.90 -11.43 -6.55
CA PRO A 82 12.22 -12.05 -7.69
C PRO A 82 12.47 -13.56 -7.82
N SER A 83 13.54 -14.08 -7.20
CA SER A 83 13.83 -15.52 -7.11
C SER A 83 13.16 -16.23 -5.93
N ALA A 84 12.41 -15.52 -5.09
CA ALA A 84 11.69 -16.13 -3.98
C ALA A 84 10.63 -17.10 -4.51
N SER A 85 10.71 -18.36 -4.07
CA SER A 85 9.69 -19.36 -4.35
C SER A 85 8.50 -19.12 -3.45
N TRP A 86 7.34 -18.83 -4.05
CA TRP A 86 6.08 -18.74 -3.34
C TRP A 86 5.41 -20.12 -3.27
N PRO A 87 4.70 -20.46 -2.18
CA PRO A 87 3.97 -21.73 -2.07
C PRO A 87 2.82 -21.85 -3.08
N LEU A 88 2.37 -20.72 -3.63
CA LEU A 88 1.30 -20.60 -4.62
C LEU A 88 1.75 -19.63 -5.72
N PRO A 89 1.18 -19.69 -6.93
CA PRO A 89 1.43 -18.68 -7.94
C PRO A 89 1.15 -17.28 -7.37
N TYR A 90 2.12 -16.38 -7.48
CA TYR A 90 2.06 -15.05 -6.87
C TYR A 90 0.81 -14.25 -7.28
N GLU A 91 0.45 -14.30 -8.56
CA GLU A 91 -0.79 -13.69 -9.07
C GLU A 91 -2.04 -14.28 -8.42
N TRP A 92 -2.05 -15.59 -8.18
CA TRP A 92 -3.17 -16.27 -7.52
C TRP A 92 -3.27 -15.85 -6.06
N LEU A 93 -2.13 -15.76 -5.36
CA LEU A 93 -2.06 -15.25 -3.99
C LEU A 93 -2.64 -13.84 -3.90
N LEU A 94 -2.16 -12.90 -4.74
CA LEU A 94 -2.65 -11.53 -4.75
C LEU A 94 -4.13 -11.43 -5.12
N ARG A 95 -4.59 -12.28 -6.05
CA ARG A 95 -5.99 -12.33 -6.45
C ARG A 95 -6.89 -12.79 -5.30
N VAL A 96 -6.50 -13.84 -4.58
CA VAL A 96 -7.21 -14.30 -3.38
C VAL A 96 -7.25 -13.19 -2.33
N LEU A 97 -6.10 -12.57 -2.02
CA LEU A 97 -6.03 -11.49 -1.04
C LEU A 97 -6.90 -10.29 -1.41
N GLY A 98 -6.90 -9.85 -2.68
CA GLY A 98 -7.75 -8.73 -3.10
C GLY A 98 -9.23 -9.05 -3.07
N PHE A 99 -9.64 -10.28 -3.43
CA PHE A 99 -11.03 -10.71 -3.28
C PHE A 99 -11.43 -10.81 -1.80
N THR A 100 -10.55 -11.32 -0.93
CA THR A 100 -10.78 -11.34 0.52
C THR A 100 -10.92 -9.93 1.07
N ALA A 101 -10.07 -8.98 0.66
CA ALA A 101 -10.18 -7.58 1.08
C ALA A 101 -11.51 -6.95 0.66
N GLY A 102 -11.94 -7.16 -0.59
CA GLY A 102 -13.24 -6.68 -1.04
C GLY A 102 -14.41 -7.28 -0.26
N PHE A 103 -14.35 -8.60 0.01
CA PHE A 103 -15.38 -9.28 0.80
C PHE A 103 -15.44 -8.78 2.25
N LEU A 104 -14.28 -8.65 2.90
CA LEU A 104 -14.20 -8.12 4.27
C LEU A 104 -14.66 -6.67 4.33
N GLY A 105 -14.27 -5.82 3.38
CA GLY A 105 -14.73 -4.43 3.31
C GLY A 105 -16.25 -4.31 3.18
N VAL A 106 -16.91 -5.22 2.46
CA VAL A 106 -18.38 -5.27 2.42
C VAL A 106 -18.96 -5.71 3.76
N LEU A 107 -18.39 -6.72 4.41
CA LEU A 107 -18.85 -7.15 5.74
C LEU A 107 -18.69 -6.06 6.80
N GLU A 108 -17.56 -5.34 6.77
CA GLU A 108 -17.28 -4.20 7.64
C GLU A 108 -18.29 -3.08 7.41
N LEU A 109 -18.54 -2.70 6.15
CA LEU A 109 -19.55 -1.71 5.82
C LEU A 109 -20.94 -2.09 6.38
N LEU A 110 -21.33 -3.34 6.21
CA LEU A 110 -22.60 -3.83 6.74
C LEU A 110 -22.62 -3.82 8.28
N ALA A 111 -21.51 -4.12 8.94
CA ALA A 111 -21.38 -4.07 10.39
C ALA A 111 -21.47 -2.62 10.91
N ASP A 112 -20.72 -1.70 10.30
CA ASP A 112 -20.72 -0.28 10.67
C ASP A 112 -22.10 0.36 10.51
N LEU A 113 -22.79 0.06 9.40
CA LEU A 113 -24.18 0.48 9.18
C LEU A 113 -25.15 -0.14 10.19
N ARG A 114 -24.92 -1.39 10.60
CA ARG A 114 -25.80 -2.10 11.56
C ARG A 114 -25.63 -1.58 12.98
N PHE A 115 -24.41 -1.26 13.38
CA PHE A 115 -24.08 -0.83 14.74
C PHE A 115 -24.01 0.70 14.90
N ASN A 116 -24.25 1.45 13.81
CA ASN A 116 -24.22 2.91 13.78
C ASN A 116 -22.89 3.49 14.29
N VAL A 117 -21.78 2.88 13.82
CA VAL A 117 -20.40 3.24 14.21
C VAL A 117 -19.94 4.55 13.54
N LEU A 118 -20.58 4.94 12.44
CA LEU A 118 -20.25 6.14 11.66
C LEU A 118 -21.08 7.35 12.13
N ASP A 119 -20.97 7.72 13.41
CA ASP A 119 -21.76 8.79 14.03
C ASP A 119 -21.05 10.15 14.11
N LEU A 120 -19.72 10.18 14.04
CA LEU A 120 -18.95 11.42 13.90
C LEU A 120 -18.44 11.62 12.46
N PRO A 121 -18.22 12.88 12.03
CA PRO A 121 -17.69 13.17 10.70
C PRO A 121 -16.34 12.50 10.43
N PHE A 122 -15.47 12.41 11.44
CA PHE A 122 -14.15 11.77 11.29
C PHE A 122 -14.26 10.26 11.05
N ASP A 123 -15.21 9.59 11.71
CA ASP A 123 -15.46 8.15 11.51
C ASP A 123 -16.00 7.88 10.10
N VAL A 124 -16.88 8.76 9.60
CA VAL A 124 -17.37 8.71 8.23
C VAL A 124 -16.22 8.81 7.22
N PHE A 125 -15.26 9.72 7.45
CA PHE A 125 -14.11 9.87 6.57
C PHE A 125 -13.17 8.67 6.65
N GLY A 126 -12.84 8.19 7.86
CA GLY A 126 -12.01 7.00 8.05
C GLY A 126 -12.63 5.79 7.36
N GLY A 127 -13.89 5.48 7.69
CA GLY A 127 -14.64 4.40 7.04
C GLY A 127 -14.64 4.51 5.51
N LEU A 128 -14.86 5.70 4.95
CA LEU A 128 -14.84 5.91 3.50
C LEU A 128 -13.49 5.52 2.88
N PHE A 129 -12.36 5.89 3.49
CA PHE A 129 -11.04 5.51 3.00
C PHE A 129 -10.81 4.01 3.06
N VAL A 130 -11.27 3.33 4.13
CA VAL A 130 -11.23 1.87 4.23
C VAL A 130 -11.98 1.22 3.07
N TYR A 131 -13.20 1.66 2.81
CA TYR A 131 -14.04 1.09 1.75
C TYR A 131 -13.46 1.36 0.35
N ILE A 132 -12.89 2.55 0.13
CA ILE A 132 -12.16 2.85 -1.11
C ILE A 132 -10.94 1.93 -1.24
N GLY A 133 -10.16 1.76 -0.17
CA GLY A 133 -8.99 0.88 -0.13
C GLY A 133 -9.35 -0.57 -0.45
N ALA A 134 -10.35 -1.12 0.22
CA ALA A 134 -10.87 -2.47 -0.02
C ALA A 134 -11.40 -2.65 -1.46
N PHE A 135 -12.13 -1.66 -1.97
CA PHE A 135 -12.61 -1.67 -3.36
C PHE A 135 -11.46 -1.67 -4.37
N LEU A 136 -10.42 -0.85 -4.16
CA LEU A 136 -9.24 -0.81 -5.03
C LEU A 136 -8.47 -2.14 -4.99
N MET A 137 -8.35 -2.77 -3.83
CA MET A 137 -7.75 -4.10 -3.70
C MET A 137 -8.53 -5.16 -4.48
N PHE A 138 -9.86 -5.16 -4.36
CA PHE A 138 -10.74 -6.04 -5.13
C PHE A 138 -10.60 -5.79 -6.63
N TRP A 139 -10.63 -4.53 -7.06
CA TRP A 139 -10.49 -4.15 -8.46
C TRP A 139 -9.13 -4.57 -9.01
N GLY A 140 -8.06 -4.35 -8.25
CA GLY A 140 -6.71 -4.79 -8.60
C GLY A 140 -6.63 -6.29 -8.82
N ALA A 141 -7.23 -7.09 -7.92
CA ALA A 141 -7.30 -8.55 -8.07
C ALA A 141 -8.07 -9.00 -9.33
N ARG A 142 -9.10 -8.25 -9.74
CA ARG A 142 -9.83 -8.50 -10.98
C ARG A 142 -8.95 -8.30 -12.21
N GLU A 143 -8.17 -7.21 -12.22
CA GLU A 143 -7.28 -6.79 -13.31
C GLU A 143 -5.94 -7.55 -13.36
N LEU A 144 -5.66 -8.43 -12.39
CA LEU A 144 -4.52 -9.36 -12.49
C LEU A 144 -4.73 -10.29 -13.69
N LYS A 145 -3.84 -10.16 -14.68
CA LYS A 145 -3.75 -11.12 -15.78
C LYS A 145 -3.12 -12.39 -15.24
N GLY A 146 -3.84 -13.51 -15.35
CA GLY A 146 -3.27 -14.81 -15.03
C GLY A 146 -2.22 -15.16 -16.08
N SER A 147 -1.08 -15.66 -15.63
CA SER A 147 0.00 -16.32 -16.40
C SER A 147 -0.44 -17.62 -17.11
N GLY A 148 -1.70 -17.71 -17.53
CA GLY A 148 -2.28 -18.83 -18.27
C GLY A 148 -2.72 -18.39 -19.66
N GLY A 149 -1.84 -18.53 -20.63
CA GLY A 149 -2.11 -18.20 -22.04
C GLY A 149 -0.83 -18.06 -22.85
N SER A 150 -0.01 -19.11 -22.86
CA SER A 150 0.97 -19.38 -23.92
C SER A 150 0.36 -20.37 -24.90
#